data_AF-A0A8B8ICT4-F1
#
_entry.id   AF-A0A8B8ICT4-F1
#
_cell.length_a   1.000
_cell.length_b   1.000
_cell.length_c   1.000
_cell.angle_alpha   90.00
_cell.angle_beta   90.00
_cell.angle_gamma   90.00
#
_symmetry.space_group_name_H-M   'P 1'
#
loop_
_entity.id
_entity.type
_entity.pdbx_description
1 polymer ?
#
loop_
_entity_poly.entity_id
_entity_poly.type
_entity_poly.pdbx_seq_one_letter_code
_entity_poly.pdbx_strand_id
1 'polypeptide(L)'
;MAFVSAVTGDDSTKKFMDVLQNDFKTLSLETKKKHPQIREACDEAIEKLALASNNPQASLYGVVNQILYPLVQGCESKDVKIIKFCLGTIQRLIAQQGIDAKGARHVVDCLYNLGQAAMLELKLLQTAALLMTTSDLVHGDTLARTMVMCIRMVSPSETRDVSTSHAAAATVRQLVALVFERALAEANGNLNECIFE
;
A
#
# COMPACT_ATOMS: atom_id res chain seq x y z
N MET A 1 -4.85 -22.30 -10.17
CA MET A 1 -3.50 -22.03 -10.74
C MET A 1 -3.67 -21.51 -12.16
N ALA A 2 -2.70 -20.71 -12.60
CA ALA A 2 -2.59 -20.01 -13.89
C ALA A 2 -3.31 -18.66 -13.98
N PHE A 3 -2.52 -17.59 -13.82
CA PHE A 3 -2.34 -16.66 -14.94
C PHE A 3 -0.87 -16.23 -14.98
N VAL A 4 -0.15 -16.84 -15.91
CA VAL A 4 1.17 -16.42 -16.34
C VAL A 4 0.95 -15.24 -17.27
N SER A 5 1.19 -14.01 -16.80
CA SER A 5 1.37 -12.87 -17.69
C SER A 5 2.83 -12.80 -18.11
N ALA A 6 3.25 -13.74 -18.95
CA ALA A 6 4.59 -13.79 -19.53
C ALA A 6 4.54 -13.40 -21.00
N VAL A 7 4.21 -12.14 -21.31
CA VAL A 7 4.60 -11.51 -22.59
C VAL A 7 4.95 -10.01 -22.44
N THR A 8 4.66 -9.36 -21.30
CA THR A 8 5.04 -7.96 -21.01
C THR A 8 6.02 -7.81 -19.83
N GLY A 9 6.40 -8.94 -19.20
CA GLY A 9 6.67 -9.02 -17.77
C GLY A 9 8.12 -8.86 -17.28
N ASP A 10 9.12 -8.71 -18.14
CA ASP A 10 10.52 -8.61 -17.67
C ASP A 10 11.04 -7.16 -17.70
N ASP A 11 10.84 -6.45 -18.81
CA ASP A 11 11.30 -5.06 -18.95
C ASP A 11 10.47 -4.06 -18.13
N SER A 12 9.15 -4.26 -18.03
CA SER A 12 8.27 -3.42 -17.21
C SER A 12 8.53 -3.62 -15.72
N THR A 13 8.68 -4.87 -15.28
CA THR A 13 9.03 -5.22 -13.90
C THR A 13 10.42 -4.72 -13.53
N LYS A 14 11.40 -4.84 -14.43
CA LYS A 14 12.74 -4.26 -14.23
C LYS A 14 12.70 -2.74 -14.07
N LYS A 15 12.01 -2.03 -14.96
CA LYS A 15 11.81 -0.57 -14.84
C LYS A 15 11.14 -0.21 -13.52
N PHE A 16 10.16 -0.99 -13.08
CA PHE A 16 9.51 -0.78 -11.80
C PHE A 16 10.46 -0.97 -10.61
N MET A 17 11.28 -2.02 -10.63
CA MET A 17 12.32 -2.23 -9.62
C MET A 17 13.35 -1.10 -9.60
N ASP A 18 13.74 -0.56 -10.75
CA ASP A 18 14.67 0.59 -10.84
C ASP A 18 14.06 1.86 -10.24
N VAL A 19 12.76 2.09 -10.45
CA VAL A 19 12.03 3.19 -9.79
C VAL A 19 12.04 2.99 -8.28
N LEU A 20 11.76 1.79 -7.78
CA LEU A 20 11.82 1.49 -6.34
C LEU A 20 13.22 1.70 -5.77
N GLN A 21 14.28 1.29 -6.48
CA GLN A 21 15.65 1.56 -6.04
C GLN A 21 15.91 3.05 -5.87
N ASN A 22 15.43 3.88 -6.79
CA ASN A 22 15.59 5.33 -6.70
C ASN A 22 14.76 5.93 -5.54
N ASP A 23 13.56 5.39 -5.30
CA ASP A 23 12.75 5.77 -4.14
C ASP A 23 13.51 5.46 -2.83
N PHE A 24 14.10 4.26 -2.70
CA PHE A 24 14.87 3.90 -1.50
C PHE A 24 16.18 4.68 -1.35
N LYS A 25 16.88 5.02 -2.45
CA LYS A 25 18.05 5.91 -2.39
C LYS A 25 17.67 7.28 -1.84
N THR A 26 16.53 7.82 -2.30
CA THR A 26 16.01 9.10 -1.81
C THR A 26 15.64 9.01 -0.33
N LEU A 27 14.94 7.95 0.07
CA LEU A 27 14.57 7.74 1.47
C LEU A 27 15.79 7.55 2.39
N SER A 28 16.81 6.81 1.94
CA SER A 28 18.08 6.63 2.66
C SER A 28 18.77 7.97 2.93
N LEU A 29 18.82 8.86 1.93
CA LEU A 29 19.39 10.21 2.09
C LEU A 29 18.60 11.08 3.08
N GLU A 30 17.27 11.05 3.01
CA GLU A 30 16.39 11.81 3.91
C GLU A 30 16.46 11.31 5.36
N THR A 31 16.67 10.01 5.56
CA THR A 31 16.68 9.37 6.89
C THR A 31 18.06 9.34 7.54
N LYS A 32 19.15 9.54 6.77
CA LYS A 32 20.55 9.38 7.22
C LYS A 32 20.92 10.04 8.55
N LYS A 33 20.38 11.22 8.84
CA LYS A 33 20.73 11.97 10.06
C LYS A 33 19.85 11.62 11.26
N LYS A 34 18.53 11.52 11.06
CA LYS A 34 17.54 11.41 12.14
C LYS A 34 17.09 9.98 12.41
N HIS A 35 17.19 9.09 11.41
CA HIS A 35 16.65 7.73 11.45
C HIS A 35 17.66 6.73 10.85
N PRO A 36 18.83 6.53 11.49
CA PRO A 36 19.90 5.67 10.95
C PRO A 36 19.45 4.22 10.70
N GLN A 37 18.54 3.69 11.52
CA GLN A 37 17.97 2.35 11.34
C GLN A 37 17.12 2.25 10.05
N ILE A 38 16.36 3.30 9.71
CA ILE A 38 15.57 3.33 8.47
C ILE A 38 16.49 3.42 7.26
N ARG A 39 17.55 4.22 7.35
CA ARG A 39 18.60 4.30 6.33
C ARG A 39 19.22 2.93 6.05
N GLU A 40 19.61 2.20 7.09
CA GLU A 40 20.20 0.85 6.94
C GLU A 40 19.24 -0.13 6.26
N ALA A 41 17.97 -0.13 6.67
CA ALA A 41 16.94 -0.94 6.01
C ALA A 41 16.71 -0.51 4.54
N CYS A 42 16.87 0.77 4.20
CA CYS A 42 16.83 1.24 2.81
C CYS A 42 18.04 0.75 2.01
N ASP A 43 19.24 0.79 2.59
CA ASP A 43 20.46 0.33 1.93
C ASP A 43 20.37 -1.19 1.62
N GLU A 44 19.85 -2.00 2.55
CA GLU A 44 19.54 -3.41 2.32
C GLU A 44 18.47 -3.61 1.23
N ALA A 45 17.42 -2.78 1.21
CA ALA A 45 16.37 -2.86 0.20
C ALA A 45 16.90 -2.54 -1.21
N ILE A 46 17.80 -1.57 -1.33
CA ILE A 46 18.47 -1.22 -2.59
C ILE A 46 19.28 -2.41 -3.11
N GLU A 47 20.05 -3.08 -2.25
CA GLU A 47 20.84 -4.25 -2.63
C GLU A 47 19.94 -5.40 -3.09
N LYS A 48 18.87 -5.70 -2.35
CA LYS A 48 17.89 -6.74 -2.72
C LYS A 48 17.22 -6.47 -4.06
N LEU A 49 16.83 -5.22 -4.32
CA LEU A 49 16.26 -4.82 -5.60
C LEU A 49 17.29 -4.93 -6.73
N ALA A 50 18.56 -4.56 -6.50
CA ALA A 50 19.61 -4.69 -7.51
C ALA A 50 19.91 -6.15 -7.86
N LEU A 51 19.92 -7.04 -6.86
CA LEU A 51 20.07 -8.48 -7.08
C LEU A 51 18.87 -9.06 -7.84
N ALA A 52 17.65 -8.63 -7.49
CA ALA A 52 16.43 -9.07 -8.15
C ALA A 52 16.33 -8.61 -9.61
N SER A 53 16.65 -7.34 -9.89
CA SER A 53 16.63 -6.78 -11.27
C SER A 53 17.59 -7.50 -12.24
N ASN A 54 18.59 -8.20 -11.71
CA ASN A 54 19.57 -8.98 -12.50
C ASN A 54 19.30 -10.48 -12.48
N ASN A 55 18.26 -10.93 -11.78
CA ASN A 55 17.91 -12.35 -11.65
C ASN A 55 16.49 -12.60 -12.19
N PRO A 56 16.35 -13.17 -13.41
CA PRO A 56 15.06 -13.49 -14.01
C PRO A 56 14.18 -14.45 -13.19
N GLN A 57 14.75 -15.17 -12.21
CA GLN A 57 14.03 -16.09 -11.33
C GLN A 57 13.60 -15.43 -10.01
N ALA A 58 13.90 -14.15 -9.80
CA ALA A 58 13.54 -13.45 -8.57
C ALA A 58 12.01 -13.27 -8.48
N SER A 59 11.44 -13.69 -7.35
CA SER A 59 10.02 -13.44 -7.07
C SER A 59 9.80 -11.96 -6.75
N LEU A 60 9.03 -11.24 -7.59
CA LEU A 60 8.63 -9.86 -7.34
C LEU A 60 8.00 -9.71 -5.94
N TYR A 61 7.02 -10.55 -5.60
CA TYR A 61 6.36 -10.53 -4.29
C TYR A 61 7.33 -10.85 -3.14
N GLY A 62 8.26 -11.78 -3.35
CA GLY A 62 9.29 -12.12 -2.37
C GLY A 62 10.23 -10.95 -2.06
N VAL A 63 10.58 -10.15 -3.07
CA VAL A 63 11.39 -8.94 -2.93
C VAL A 63 10.56 -7.81 -2.32
N VAL A 64 9.35 -7.57 -2.83
CA VAL A 64 8.45 -6.53 -2.33
C VAL A 64 8.14 -6.71 -0.84
N ASN A 65 7.87 -7.93 -0.39
CA ASN A 65 7.60 -8.19 1.02
C ASN A 65 8.78 -7.87 1.95
N GLN A 66 10.01 -7.94 1.45
CA GLN A 66 11.19 -7.56 2.23
C GLN A 66 11.40 -6.04 2.26
N ILE A 67 11.20 -5.36 1.12
CA ILE A 67 11.37 -3.91 1.02
C ILE A 67 10.19 -3.12 1.60
N LEU A 68 9.06 -3.77 1.94
CA LEU A 68 8.00 -3.13 2.72
C LEU A 68 8.47 -2.75 4.14
N TYR A 69 9.45 -3.47 4.71
CA TYR A 69 9.96 -3.20 6.05
C TYR A 69 10.46 -1.76 6.27
N PRO A 70 11.41 -1.23 5.47
CA PRO A 70 11.85 0.16 5.59
C PRO A 70 10.71 1.18 5.36
N LEU A 71 9.73 0.87 4.52
CA LEU A 71 8.58 1.75 4.30
C LEU A 71 7.66 1.82 5.53
N VAL A 72 7.39 0.67 6.16
CA VAL A 72 6.61 0.60 7.41
C VAL A 72 7.34 1.33 8.53
N GLN A 73 8.65 1.12 8.69
CA GLN A 73 9.48 1.86 9.65
C GLN A 73 9.47 3.37 9.38
N GLY A 74 9.52 3.78 8.11
CA GLY A 74 9.35 5.17 7.69
C GLY A 74 8.01 5.76 8.10
N CYS A 75 6.93 5.00 7.98
CA CYS A 75 5.61 5.41 8.45
C CYS A 75 5.52 5.56 9.98
N GLU A 76 6.34 4.82 10.74
CA GLU A 76 6.40 4.92 12.21
C GLU A 76 7.34 6.03 12.72
N SER A 77 8.09 6.70 11.82
CA SER A 77 9.12 7.70 12.17
C SER A 77 8.60 8.95 12.89
N LYS A 78 7.28 9.21 12.81
CA LYS A 78 6.61 10.46 13.23
C LYS A 78 7.05 11.71 12.46
N ASP A 79 7.96 11.60 11.48
CA ASP A 79 8.34 12.70 10.60
C ASP A 79 7.41 12.73 9.39
N VAL A 80 6.56 13.76 9.35
CA VAL A 80 5.51 13.91 8.31
C VAL A 80 6.08 13.84 6.89
N LYS A 81 7.30 14.35 6.65
CA LYS A 81 7.93 14.30 5.33
C LYS A 81 8.27 12.86 4.94
N ILE A 82 8.82 12.09 5.86
CA ILE A 82 9.18 10.67 5.68
C ILE A 82 7.91 9.83 5.50
N ILE A 83 6.89 10.03 6.34
CA ILE A 83 5.62 9.28 6.25
C ILE A 83 4.95 9.52 4.90
N LYS A 84 4.89 10.79 4.43
CA LYS A 84 4.34 11.13 3.12
C LYS A 84 5.07 10.42 1.98
N PHE A 85 6.40 10.36 2.06
CA PHE A 85 7.23 9.66 1.08
C PHE A 85 6.91 8.16 1.05
N CYS A 86 6.93 7.51 2.22
CA CYS A 86 6.71 6.07 2.34
C CYS A 86 5.30 5.66 1.87
N LEU A 87 4.27 6.42 2.25
CA LEU A 87 2.91 6.22 1.73
C LEU A 87 2.84 6.38 0.20
N GLY A 88 3.61 7.31 -0.37
CA GLY A 88 3.69 7.46 -1.83
C GLY A 88 4.28 6.22 -2.52
N THR A 89 5.36 5.66 -1.98
CA THR A 89 5.96 4.42 -2.49
C THR A 89 5.02 3.22 -2.30
N ILE A 90 4.31 3.12 -1.16
CA ILE A 90 3.29 2.10 -0.92
C ILE A 90 2.16 2.21 -1.95
N GLN A 91 1.63 3.40 -2.20
CA GLN A 91 0.60 3.62 -3.24
C GLN A 91 1.08 3.15 -4.62
N ARG A 92 2.36 3.39 -4.95
CA ARG A 92 2.96 2.91 -6.21
C ARG A 92 3.03 1.38 -6.27
N LEU A 93 3.42 0.72 -5.17
CA LEU A 93 3.43 -0.74 -5.06
C LEU A 93 2.04 -1.35 -5.26
N ILE A 94 1.00 -0.73 -4.68
CA ILE A 94 -0.40 -1.15 -4.87
C ILE A 94 -0.81 -0.98 -6.33
N ALA A 95 -0.59 0.21 -6.91
CA ALA A 95 -1.02 0.54 -8.27
C ALA A 95 -0.38 -0.35 -9.34
N GLN A 96 0.84 -0.86 -9.09
CA GLN A 96 1.54 -1.80 -9.98
C GLN A 96 1.24 -3.27 -9.65
N GLN A 97 0.27 -3.54 -8.77
CA GLN A 97 -0.07 -4.89 -8.30
C GLN A 97 1.15 -5.68 -7.79
N GLY A 98 2.13 -4.97 -7.23
CA GLY A 98 3.38 -5.54 -6.74
C GLY A 98 3.28 -6.17 -5.35
N ILE A 99 2.11 -6.11 -4.72
CA ILE A 99 1.85 -6.59 -3.37
C ILE A 99 1.04 -7.89 -3.44
N ASP A 100 1.37 -8.85 -2.57
CA ASP A 100 0.58 -10.06 -2.32
C ASP A 100 -0.25 -9.94 -1.03
N ALA A 101 -0.99 -10.98 -0.67
CA ALA A 101 -1.83 -10.97 0.53
C ALA A 101 -1.03 -10.73 1.83
N LYS A 102 0.24 -11.15 1.88
CA LYS A 102 1.12 -10.89 3.01
C LYS A 102 1.50 -9.41 3.08
N GLY A 103 1.92 -8.82 1.97
CA GLY A 103 2.23 -7.40 1.91
C GLY A 103 1.01 -6.52 2.18
N ALA A 104 -0.18 -6.93 1.72
CA ALA A 104 -1.42 -6.22 1.98
C ALA A 104 -1.72 -6.13 3.49
N ARG A 105 -1.47 -7.20 4.26
CA ARG A 105 -1.58 -7.16 5.74
C ARG A 105 -0.68 -6.11 6.35
N HIS A 106 0.60 -6.08 5.96
CA HIS A 106 1.56 -5.09 6.45
C HIS A 106 1.15 -3.64 6.09
N VAL A 107 0.61 -3.43 4.89
CA VAL A 107 0.08 -2.13 4.48
C VAL A 107 -1.14 -1.74 5.31
N VAL A 108 -2.10 -2.64 5.52
CA VAL A 108 -3.29 -2.38 6.35
C VAL A 108 -2.89 -2.04 7.79
N ASP A 109 -1.95 -2.76 8.39
CA ASP A 109 -1.44 -2.46 9.73
C ASP A 109 -0.82 -1.06 9.81
N CYS A 110 0.00 -0.71 8.81
CA CYS A 110 0.61 0.61 8.71
C CYS A 110 -0.45 1.72 8.59
N LEU A 111 -1.43 1.57 7.69
CA LEU A 111 -2.51 2.53 7.52
C LEU A 111 -3.34 2.68 8.80
N TYR A 112 -3.66 1.56 9.44
CA TYR A 112 -4.43 1.55 10.69
C TYR A 112 -3.71 2.34 11.78
N ASN A 113 -2.40 2.10 11.97
CA ASN A 113 -1.59 2.79 12.99
C ASN A 113 -1.51 4.31 12.73
N LEU A 114 -1.29 4.72 11.48
CA LEU A 114 -1.30 6.13 11.10
C LEU A 114 -2.68 6.77 11.30
N GLY A 115 -3.76 6.02 11.02
CA GLY A 115 -5.13 6.45 11.25
C GLY A 115 -5.43 6.66 12.73
N GLN A 116 -4.92 5.80 13.61
CA GLN A 116 -5.03 6.00 15.06
C GLN A 116 -4.28 7.25 15.54
N ALA A 117 -3.18 7.59 14.88
CA ALA A 117 -2.41 8.80 15.15
C ALA A 117 -3.00 10.07 14.50
N ALA A 118 -4.13 9.97 13.79
CA ALA A 118 -4.75 11.06 13.01
C ALA A 118 -3.77 11.77 12.05
N MET A 119 -2.81 11.01 11.49
CA MET A 119 -1.80 11.55 10.60
C MET A 119 -2.17 11.33 9.13
N LEU A 120 -2.16 12.41 8.34
CA LEU A 120 -2.33 12.34 6.88
C LEU A 120 -3.64 11.66 6.43
N GLU A 121 -4.74 11.86 7.16
CA GLU A 121 -6.02 11.15 7.00
C GLU A 121 -6.50 11.08 5.54
N LEU A 122 -6.43 12.19 4.78
CA LEU A 122 -6.80 12.19 3.36
C LEU A 122 -5.93 11.22 2.54
N LYS A 123 -4.62 11.18 2.78
CA LYS A 123 -3.70 10.29 2.06
C LYS A 123 -3.88 8.83 2.50
N LEU A 124 -4.27 8.59 3.75
CA LEU A 124 -4.63 7.25 4.23
C LEU A 124 -5.90 6.75 3.55
N LEU A 125 -6.95 7.57 3.47
CA LEU A 125 -8.19 7.25 2.75
C LEU A 125 -7.92 6.91 1.29
N GLN A 126 -7.09 7.71 0.61
CA GLN A 126 -6.69 7.44 -0.77
C GLN A 126 -5.92 6.12 -0.92
N THR A 127 -5.00 5.82 0.01
CA THR A 127 -4.26 4.54 -0.03
C THR A 127 -5.16 3.34 0.26
N ALA A 128 -6.06 3.45 1.24
CA ALA A 128 -7.02 2.41 1.57
C ALA A 128 -7.98 2.13 0.41
N ALA A 129 -8.50 3.21 -0.22
CA ALA A 129 -9.35 3.09 -1.38
C ALA A 129 -8.63 2.40 -2.53
N LEU A 130 -7.40 2.83 -2.84
CA LEU A 130 -6.58 2.22 -3.88
C LEU A 130 -6.30 0.74 -3.61
N LEU A 131 -5.96 0.35 -2.37
CA LEU A 131 -5.69 -1.03 -2.01
C LEU A 131 -6.92 -1.92 -2.24
N MET A 132 -8.08 -1.43 -1.81
CA MET A 132 -9.33 -2.14 -1.96
C MET A 132 -9.77 -2.22 -3.41
N THR A 133 -9.66 -1.16 -4.21
CA THR A 133 -10.16 -1.16 -5.61
C THR A 133 -9.21 -1.84 -6.59
N THR A 134 -7.91 -1.93 -6.30
CA THR A 134 -6.93 -2.50 -7.24
C THR A 134 -6.81 -4.02 -7.15
N SER A 135 -7.25 -4.62 -6.03
CA SER A 135 -7.06 -6.05 -5.78
C SER A 135 -8.07 -6.63 -4.80
N ASP A 136 -8.14 -7.96 -4.74
CA ASP A 136 -8.92 -8.69 -3.74
C ASP A 136 -8.06 -9.28 -2.60
N LEU A 137 -6.96 -8.59 -2.28
CA LEU A 137 -6.02 -9.02 -1.24
C LEU A 137 -6.48 -8.69 0.18
N VAL A 138 -7.54 -7.89 0.31
CA VAL A 138 -8.07 -7.40 1.59
C VAL A 138 -9.41 -8.07 1.86
N HIS A 139 -9.40 -9.07 2.74
CA HIS A 139 -10.54 -9.90 3.08
C HIS A 139 -10.52 -10.28 4.57
N GLY A 140 -11.67 -10.67 5.13
CA GLY A 140 -11.78 -11.03 6.55
C GLY A 140 -11.33 -9.91 7.49
N ASP A 141 -10.38 -10.20 8.38
CA ASP A 141 -9.92 -9.25 9.40
C ASP A 141 -9.26 -7.99 8.81
N THR A 142 -8.47 -8.11 7.73
CA THR A 142 -7.85 -6.94 7.10
C THR A 142 -8.88 -6.00 6.49
N LEU A 143 -9.97 -6.55 5.94
CA LEU A 143 -11.10 -5.76 5.47
C LEU A 143 -11.80 -5.04 6.61
N ALA A 144 -12.11 -5.75 7.69
CA ALA A 144 -12.75 -5.17 8.86
C ALA A 144 -11.91 -4.02 9.45
N ARG A 145 -10.59 -4.21 9.62
CA ARG A 145 -9.69 -3.16 10.13
C ARG A 145 -9.61 -1.96 9.19
N THR A 146 -9.57 -2.19 7.89
CA THR A 146 -9.58 -1.12 6.88
C THR A 146 -10.88 -0.32 6.93
N MET A 147 -12.02 -0.99 6.98
CA MET A 147 -13.33 -0.35 7.05
C MET A 147 -13.54 0.44 8.34
N VAL A 148 -13.16 -0.13 9.49
CA VAL A 148 -13.23 0.57 10.78
C VAL A 148 -12.38 1.84 10.77
N MET A 149 -11.16 1.78 10.26
CA MET A 149 -10.31 2.96 10.10
C MET A 149 -10.99 4.03 9.23
N CYS A 150 -11.47 3.67 8.04
CA CYS A 150 -12.13 4.62 7.14
C CYS A 150 -13.39 5.25 7.77
N ILE A 151 -14.22 4.46 8.47
CA ILE A 151 -15.42 4.94 9.14
C ILE A 151 -15.07 5.90 10.29
N ARG A 152 -14.01 5.62 11.06
CA ARG A 152 -13.52 6.54 12.12
C ARG A 152 -13.08 7.89 11.55
N MET A 153 -12.54 7.91 10.32
CA MET A 153 -12.18 9.15 9.63
C MET A 153 -13.39 9.92 9.09
N VAL A 154 -14.59 9.33 9.08
CA VAL A 154 -15.84 10.06 8.77
C VAL A 154 -16.39 10.76 10.01
N SER A 155 -16.16 10.18 11.20
CA SER A 155 -16.62 10.76 12.45
C SER A 155 -16.09 12.20 12.60
N PRO A 156 -16.95 13.20 12.89
CA PRO A 156 -16.55 14.59 12.98
C PRO A 156 -15.37 14.78 13.94
N SER A 157 -14.37 15.54 13.52
CA SER A 157 -13.24 15.97 14.35
C SER A 157 -13.10 17.48 14.23
N GLU A 158 -12.92 18.18 15.35
CA GLU A 158 -12.78 19.65 15.39
C GLU A 158 -11.56 20.16 14.61
N THR A 159 -10.54 19.31 14.45
CA THR A 159 -9.27 19.66 13.81
C THR A 159 -9.20 19.31 12.33
N ARG A 160 -10.22 18.60 11.81
CA ARG A 160 -10.22 18.13 10.42
C ARG A 160 -10.85 19.16 9.51
N ASP A 161 -10.22 19.40 8.37
CA ASP A 161 -10.77 20.30 7.38
C ASP A 161 -12.01 19.69 6.69
N VAL A 162 -12.86 20.57 6.15
CA VAL A 162 -14.13 20.19 5.51
C VAL A 162 -13.90 19.31 4.28
N SER A 163 -12.81 19.55 3.54
CA SER A 163 -12.52 18.79 2.32
C SER A 163 -12.15 17.34 2.63
N THR A 164 -11.31 17.11 3.65
CA THR A 164 -10.98 15.75 4.13
C THR A 164 -12.22 15.05 4.66
N SER A 165 -13.09 15.77 5.38
CA SER A 165 -14.34 15.20 5.92
C SER A 165 -15.29 14.74 4.80
N HIS A 166 -15.47 15.55 3.76
CA HIS A 166 -16.26 15.16 2.59
C HIS A 166 -15.63 14.01 1.81
N ALA A 167 -14.30 14.02 1.63
CA ALA A 167 -13.58 12.93 0.99
C ALA A 167 -13.76 11.61 1.76
N ALA A 168 -13.63 11.64 3.09
CA ALA A 168 -13.86 10.47 3.93
C ALA A 168 -15.27 9.89 3.74
N ALA A 169 -16.30 10.74 3.80
CA ALA A 169 -17.68 10.31 3.63
C ALA A 169 -17.94 9.72 2.23
N ALA A 170 -17.37 10.33 1.18
CA ALA A 170 -17.47 9.81 -0.18
C ALA A 170 -16.76 8.45 -0.33
N THR A 171 -15.50 8.36 0.13
CA THR A 171 -14.70 7.13 0.08
C THR A 171 -15.36 6.01 0.86
N VAL A 172 -15.87 6.24 2.07
CA VAL A 172 -16.55 5.19 2.84
C VAL A 172 -17.79 4.68 2.11
N ARG A 173 -18.62 5.56 1.53
CA ARG A 173 -19.79 5.12 0.75
C ARG A 173 -19.37 4.25 -0.43
N GLN A 174 -18.34 4.64 -1.15
CA GLN A 174 -17.80 3.87 -2.28
C GLN A 174 -17.27 2.50 -1.82
N LEU A 175 -16.48 2.45 -0.74
CA LEU A 175 -15.90 1.20 -0.26
C LEU A 175 -16.93 0.25 0.34
N VAL A 176 -17.97 0.78 1.01
CA VAL A 176 -19.12 -0.02 1.42
C VAL A 176 -19.79 -0.65 0.21
N ALA A 177 -20.10 0.13 -0.83
CA ALA A 177 -20.72 -0.40 -2.04
C ALA A 177 -19.87 -1.51 -2.67
N LEU A 178 -18.55 -1.29 -2.82
CA LEU A 178 -17.60 -2.28 -3.34
C LEU A 178 -17.60 -3.58 -2.53
N VAL A 179 -17.63 -3.49 -1.19
CA VAL A 179 -17.63 -4.69 -0.33
C VAL A 179 -18.92 -5.49 -0.52
N PHE A 180 -20.07 -4.82 -0.59
CA PHE A 180 -21.34 -5.49 -0.82
C PHE A 180 -21.42 -6.12 -2.21
N GLU A 181 -20.89 -5.45 -3.23
CA GLU A 181 -20.79 -5.97 -4.58
C GLU A 181 -19.95 -7.25 -4.63
N ARG A 182 -18.76 -7.25 -4.01
CA ARG A 182 -17.92 -8.45 -3.89
C ARG A 182 -18.63 -9.58 -3.16
N ALA A 183 -19.31 -9.29 -2.06
CA ALA A 183 -20.04 -10.29 -1.29
C ALA A 183 -21.21 -10.93 -2.10
N LEU A 184 -21.88 -10.13 -2.94
CA LEU A 184 -22.92 -10.65 -3.85
C LEU A 184 -22.31 -11.51 -4.95
N ALA A 185 -21.18 -11.10 -5.52
CA ALA A 185 -20.45 -11.89 -6.50
C ALA A 185 -19.96 -13.23 -5.93
N GLU A 186 -19.45 -13.22 -4.69
CA GLU A 186 -19.10 -14.41 -3.92
C GLU A 186 -20.28 -15.36 -3.76
N ALA A 187 -21.43 -14.84 -3.33
CA ALA A 187 -22.65 -15.62 -3.13
C ALA A 187 -23.17 -16.27 -4.43
N ASN A 188 -22.96 -15.61 -5.56
CA ASN A 188 -23.38 -16.08 -6.89
C ASN A 188 -22.32 -16.97 -7.58
N GLY A 189 -21.12 -17.12 -7.01
CA GLY A 189 -20.01 -17.86 -7.61
C GLY A 189 -19.22 -17.12 -8.69
N ASN A 190 -19.39 -15.80 -8.81
CA ASN A 190 -18.86 -14.95 -9.91
C ASN A 190 -17.76 -13.97 -9.46
N LEU A 191 -17.03 -14.25 -8.39
CA LEU A 191 -15.95 -13.40 -7.84
C LEU A 191 -15.01 -12.76 -8.88
N ASN A 192 -14.74 -13.47 -9.99
CA ASN A 192 -13.81 -13.01 -11.02
C ASN A 192 -14.36 -11.86 -11.91
N GLU A 193 -15.67 -11.56 -11.89
CA GLU A 193 -16.27 -10.52 -12.73
C GLU A 193 -16.18 -9.11 -12.09
N CYS A 194 -16.28 -9.00 -10.75
CA CYS A 194 -16.37 -7.70 -10.05
C CYS A 194 -15.05 -6.95 -9.84
N ILE A 195 -13.91 -7.49 -10.28
CA ILE A 195 -12.60 -6.81 -10.16
C ILE A 195 -12.27 -6.00 -11.43
N PHE A 196 -13.06 -6.16 -12.52
CA PHE A 196 -12.71 -5.67 -13.85
C PHE A 196 -13.71 -4.69 -14.49
N GLU A 197 -14.75 -4.26 -13.78
CA GLU A 197 -15.59 -3.12 -14.20
C GLU A 197 -15.10 -1.78 -13.63
#